data_AF-A0A645JHN8-F1
#
_entry.id   AF-A0A645JHN8-F1
#
_cell.length_a   1.000
_cell.length_b   1.000
_cell.length_c   1.000
_cell.angle_alpha   90.00
_cell.angle_beta   90.00
_cell.angle_gamma   90.00
#
_symmetry.space_group_name_H-M   'P 1'
#
loop_
_entity.id
_entity.type
_entity.pdbx_description
1 polymer ?
#
loop_
_entity_poly.entity_id
_entity_poly.type
_entity_poly.pdbx_seq_one_letter_code
_entity_poly.pdbx_strand_id
1 'polypeptide(L)' 'MGSEDRGVSDSVLAIVDEKAKIPQLGKIGSLNVSVAASIIMFEAVRQRNV' A
#
# COMPACT_ATOMS: atom_id res chain seq x y z
N MET A 1 -4.57 2.91 -2.64
CA MET A 1 -3.32 3.10 -3.40
C MET A 1 -3.33 4.47 -4.04
N GLY A 2 -2.21 5.16 -4.04
CA GLY A 2 -2.10 6.53 -4.57
C GLY A 2 -1.46 6.58 -5.96
N SER A 3 -1.41 7.79 -6.53
CA SER A 3 -0.60 8.05 -7.73
C SER A 3 0.89 7.96 -7.39
N GLU A 4 1.72 7.52 -8.34
CA GLU A 4 3.17 7.36 -8.12
C GLU A 4 3.84 8.65 -7.68
N ASP A 5 3.41 9.80 -8.21
CA ASP A 5 4.03 11.10 -7.94
C ASP A 5 3.48 11.78 -6.67
N ARG A 6 2.22 11.49 -6.32
CA ARG A 6 1.48 12.27 -5.29
C ARG A 6 1.04 11.45 -4.09
N GLY A 7 1.09 10.12 -4.17
CA GLY A 7 0.55 9.25 -3.12
C GLY A 7 -0.98 9.31 -3.01
N VAL A 8 -1.50 8.92 -1.84
CA VAL A 8 -2.94 8.95 -1.52
C VAL A 8 -3.28 10.34 -1.00
N SER A 9 -4.41 10.92 -1.43
CA SER A 9 -4.80 12.24 -0.94
C SER A 9 -5.17 12.23 0.54
N ASP A 10 -4.90 13.33 1.23
CA ASP A 10 -5.21 13.48 2.66
C ASP A 10 -6.70 13.34 2.96
N SER A 11 -7.56 13.81 2.06
CA SER A 11 -9.01 13.65 2.17
C SER A 11 -9.45 12.18 2.21
N VAL A 12 -8.79 11.31 1.43
CA VAL A 12 -9.06 9.87 1.45
C VAL A 12 -8.48 9.27 2.73
N LEU A 13 -7.26 9.64 3.11
CA LEU A 13 -6.64 9.18 4.36
C LEU A 13 -7.40 9.63 5.62
N ALA A 14 -8.24 10.66 5.54
CA ALA A 14 -9.07 11.12 6.64
C ALA A 14 -10.31 10.25 6.89
N ILE A 15 -10.77 9.49 5.89
CA ILE A 15 -12.03 8.73 5.96
C ILE A 15 -11.82 7.20 5.98
N VAL A 16 -10.58 6.72 5.87
CA VAL A 16 -10.30 5.27 5.95
C VAL A 16 -10.34 4.79 7.39
N ASP A 17 -10.89 3.59 7.61
CA ASP A 17 -10.92 2.94 8.91
C ASP A 17 -9.52 2.55 9.38
N GLU A 18 -8.69 2.07 8.45
CA GLU A 18 -7.36 1.55 8.74
C GLU A 18 -6.31 2.04 7.74
N LYS A 19 -5.09 2.24 8.23
CA LYS A 19 -3.93 2.64 7.42
C LYS A 19 -2.85 1.58 7.52
N ALA A 20 -2.37 1.12 6.37
CA ALA A 20 -1.30 0.14 6.28
C ALA A 20 -0.11 0.69 5.48
N LYS A 21 1.09 0.18 5.79
CA LYS A 21 2.32 0.45 5.03
C LYS A 21 3.10 -0.84 4.81
N ILE A 22 3.76 -0.94 3.66
CA ILE A 22 4.72 -2.02 3.40
C ILE A 22 6.06 -1.60 4.04
N PRO A 23 6.63 -2.39 4.95
CA PRO A 23 7.97 -2.12 5.48
C PRO A 23 8.99 -2.10 4.35
N GLN A 24 9.79 -1.03 4.28
CA GLN A 24 10.86 -0.87 3.30
C GLN A 24 12.19 -0.76 4.05
N LEU A 25 13.20 -1.49 3.58
CA LEU A 25 14.55 -1.47 4.13
C LEU A 25 15.46 -0.59 3.25
N GLY A 26 16.35 0.17 3.89
CA GLY A 26 17.29 1.05 3.19
C GLY A 26 16.68 2.40 2.80
N LYS A 27 17.33 3.07 1.84
CA LYS A 27 16.97 4.43 1.37
C LYS A 27 16.36 4.38 -0.02
N ILE A 28 15.32 3.56 -0.20
CA ILE A 28 14.47 3.62 -1.41
C ILE A 28 13.32 4.59 -1.16
N GLY A 29 12.86 5.28 -2.21
CA GLY A 29 11.75 6.24 -2.09
C GLY A 29 10.41 5.55 -1.86
N SER A 30 9.94 4.82 -2.88
CA SER A 30 8.73 4.03 -2.82
C SER A 30 8.83 2.81 -3.74
N LEU A 31 8.01 1.80 -3.47
CA LEU A 31 7.80 0.70 -4.41
C LEU A 31 6.94 1.19 -5.57
N ASN A 32 7.13 0.59 -6.74
CA ASN A 32 6.20 0.75 -7.86
C ASN A 32 4.77 0.40 -7.40
N VAL A 33 3.78 1.17 -7.86
CA VAL A 33 2.39 1.04 -7.39
C VAL A 33 1.81 -0.35 -7.64
N SER A 34 2.17 -1.00 -8.77
CA SER A 34 1.71 -2.34 -9.11
C SER A 34 2.31 -3.41 -8.20
N VAL A 35 3.58 -3.25 -7.81
CA VAL A 35 4.27 -4.16 -6.89
C VAL A 35 3.67 -4.05 -5.49
N ALA A 36 3.46 -2.82 -5.02
CA ALA A 36 2.83 -2.58 -3.72
C ALA A 36 1.39 -3.12 -3.67
N ALA A 37 0.61 -2.95 -4.75
CA ALA A 37 -0.74 -3.54 -4.84
C ALA A 37 -0.70 -5.07 -4.82
N SER A 38 0.25 -5.68 -5.55
CA SER A 38 0.43 -7.13 -5.59
C SER A 38 0.74 -7.69 -4.20
N ILE A 39 1.67 -7.08 -3.46
CA ILE A 39 2.00 -7.49 -2.08
C ILE A 39 0.75 -7.47 -1.18
N ILE A 40 -0.03 -6.40 -1.24
CA ILE A 40 -1.25 -6.25 -0.43
C ILE A 40 -2.28 -7.33 -0.80
N MET A 41 -2.48 -7.59 -2.09
CA MET A 41 -3.42 -8.62 -2.55
C MET A 41 -2.99 -10.03 -2.13
N PHE A 42 -1.70 -10.35 -2.23
CA PHE A 42 -1.17 -11.64 -1.77
C PHE A 42 -1.29 -11.81 -0.26
N GLU A 43 -1.04 -10.75 0.53
CA GLU A 43 -1.26 -10.81 1.98
C GLU A 43 -2.74 -11.04 2.31
N ALA A 44 -3.64 -10.39 1.59
CA ALA A 44 -5.08 -10.60 1.79
C ALA A 44 -5.51 -12.04 1.44
N VAL A 45 -4.94 -12.64 0.39
CA VAL A 45 -5.15 -14.06 0.06
C VAL A 45 -4.58 -14.97 1.15
N ARG A 46 -3.34 -14.71 1.59
CA ARG A 46 -2.68 -15.46 2.67
C ARG A 46 -3.50 -15.46 3.96
N GLN A 47 -4.07 -14.31 4.35
CA GLN A 47 -4.93 -14.20 5.53
C GLN A 47 -6.28 -14.92 5.37
N ARG A 48 -6.80 -15.01 4.13
CA ARG A 48 -8.06 -15.66 3.82
C ARG A 48 -7.94 -17.18 3.65
N ASN A 49 -6.73 -17.74 3.66
CA ASN A 49 -6.46 -19.18 3.47
C ASN A 49 -7.16 -19.77 2.24
N VAL A 50 -7.25 -19.02 1.15
CA VAL A 50 -7.71 -19.53 -0.15
C VAL A 50 -6.62 -20.35 -0.81
#